data_AF-A0A353G6Z3-F1
#
_entry.id   AF-A0A353G6Z3-F1
#
_cell.length_a   1.000
_cell.length_b   1.000
_cell.length_c   1.000
_cell.angle_alpha   90.00
_cell.angle_beta   90.00
_cell.angle_gamma   90.00
#
_symmetry.space_group_name_H-M   'P 1'
#
loop_
_entity.id
_entity.type
_entity.pdbx_description
1 polymer ?
#
loop_
_entity_poly.entity_id
_entity_poly.type
_entity_poly.pdbx_seq_one_letter_code
_entity_poly.pdbx_strand_id
1 'polypeptide(L)'
;MISARDMTAAELSALLAFHADAGVEWLVEDQPIDRIAQFAQERTARARPDAVQASGRDTAPSPVQTTPRDRAPPARPSPASAVVIPDEAAISDARLAAASANSLAELKAALENFSSCNLKTSARSTIFAEGSTERGIMVIGPNPSADDDREGLAFSGRAGGLLDRMLSAIDLSRDQLLLTTAMPWRATRDRMPP
;
A
#
# COMPACT_ATOMS: atom_id res chain seq x y z
N MET A 1 -31.52 -27.15 -5.48
CA MET A 1 -31.02 -25.77 -5.65
C MET A 1 -30.32 -25.75 -7.00
N ILE A 2 -30.72 -24.89 -7.95
CA ILE A 2 -30.05 -24.80 -9.26
C ILE A 2 -28.63 -24.29 -8.99
N SER A 3 -27.62 -25.02 -9.48
CA SER A 3 -26.23 -24.58 -9.36
C SER A 3 -26.00 -23.41 -10.30
N ALA A 4 -25.27 -22.38 -9.85
CA ALA A 4 -24.92 -21.23 -10.69
C ALA A 4 -24.16 -21.63 -11.98
N ARG A 5 -23.52 -22.82 -11.98
CA ARG A 5 -22.83 -23.39 -13.15
C ARG A 5 -23.78 -23.88 -14.25
N ASP A 6 -25.04 -24.10 -13.93
CA ASP A 6 -26.06 -24.64 -14.84
C ASP A 6 -27.00 -23.55 -15.38
N MET A 7 -26.77 -22.28 -15.01
CA MET A 7 -27.58 -21.13 -15.41
C MET A 7 -27.11 -20.55 -16.74
N THR A 8 -28.05 -20.14 -17.57
CA THR A 8 -27.78 -19.35 -18.78
C THR A 8 -27.28 -17.95 -18.41
N ALA A 9 -26.64 -17.26 -19.36
CA ALA A 9 -26.17 -15.89 -19.15
C ALA A 9 -27.30 -14.92 -18.77
N ALA A 10 -28.51 -15.11 -19.32
CA ALA A 10 -29.67 -14.30 -18.99
C ALA A 10 -30.14 -14.52 -17.55
N GLU A 11 -30.16 -15.77 -17.09
CA GLU A 11 -30.53 -16.13 -15.72
C GLU A 11 -29.48 -15.64 -14.70
N LEU A 12 -28.19 -15.74 -15.02
CA LEU A 12 -27.11 -15.17 -14.21
C LEU A 12 -27.25 -13.64 -14.09
N SER A 13 -27.55 -12.96 -15.19
CA SER A 13 -27.75 -11.51 -15.19
C SER A 13 -28.95 -11.10 -14.32
N ALA A 14 -30.06 -11.83 -14.40
CA ALA A 14 -31.24 -11.59 -13.57
C ALA A 14 -30.95 -11.84 -12.08
N LEU A 15 -30.20 -12.88 -11.77
CA LEU A 15 -29.78 -13.20 -10.40
C LEU A 15 -28.89 -12.09 -9.82
N LEU A 16 -27.93 -11.58 -10.58
CA LEU A 16 -27.06 -10.48 -10.15
C LEU A 16 -27.84 -9.19 -9.90
N ALA A 17 -28.81 -8.86 -10.78
CA ALA A 17 -29.68 -7.70 -10.60
C ALA A 17 -30.50 -7.81 -9.30
N PHE A 18 -31.07 -8.99 -9.03
CA PHE A 18 -31.80 -9.24 -7.78
C PHE A 18 -30.94 -9.01 -6.53
N HIS A 19 -29.69 -9.47 -6.52
CA HIS A 19 -28.78 -9.25 -5.39
C HIS A 19 -28.40 -7.77 -5.23
N ALA A 20 -28.19 -7.06 -6.34
CA ALA A 20 -27.92 -5.63 -6.31
C ALA A 20 -29.12 -4.84 -5.74
N ASP A 21 -30.34 -5.15 -6.16
CA ASP A 21 -31.58 -4.53 -5.64
C ASP A 21 -31.81 -4.86 -4.15
N ALA A 22 -31.34 -6.02 -3.70
CA ALA A 22 -31.37 -6.42 -2.28
C ALA A 22 -30.27 -5.73 -1.43
N GLY A 23 -29.42 -4.89 -2.02
CA GLY A 23 -28.34 -4.18 -1.32
C GLY A 23 -27.12 -5.05 -1.01
N VAL A 24 -26.95 -6.18 -1.71
CA VAL A 24 -25.75 -7.01 -1.57
C VAL A 24 -24.60 -6.38 -2.33
N GLU A 25 -23.65 -5.82 -1.60
CA GLU A 25 -22.46 -5.15 -2.18
C GLU A 25 -21.24 -6.08 -2.27
N TRP A 26 -21.22 -7.16 -1.50
CA TRP A 26 -20.07 -8.07 -1.40
C TRP A 26 -20.52 -9.52 -1.49
N LEU A 27 -19.86 -10.28 -2.38
CA LEU A 27 -20.00 -11.73 -2.47
C LEU A 27 -18.75 -12.36 -1.87
N VAL A 28 -18.93 -13.12 -0.80
CA VAL A 28 -17.86 -13.80 -0.07
C VAL A 28 -18.03 -15.30 -0.24
N GLU A 29 -16.95 -16.02 -0.50
CA GLU A 29 -16.93 -17.49 -0.54
C GLU A 29 -16.47 -18.05 0.81
N ASP A 30 -16.86 -19.27 1.13
CA ASP A 30 -16.45 -19.96 2.37
C ASP A 30 -14.94 -20.26 2.42
N GLN A 31 -14.28 -20.27 1.26
CA GLN A 31 -12.85 -20.54 1.14
C GLN A 31 -12.10 -19.34 0.57
N PRO A 32 -10.91 -19.02 1.10
CA PRO A 32 -10.08 -17.95 0.56
C PRO A 32 -9.61 -18.30 -0.85
N ILE A 33 -9.78 -17.36 -1.79
CA ILE A 33 -9.29 -17.51 -3.17
C ILE A 33 -7.90 -16.87 -3.29
N ASP A 34 -6.88 -17.69 -3.58
CA ASP A 34 -5.56 -17.18 -3.95
C ASP A 34 -5.54 -16.68 -5.40
N ARG A 35 -5.86 -15.40 -5.56
CA ARG A 35 -5.85 -14.72 -6.87
C ARG A 35 -4.44 -14.61 -7.47
N ILE A 36 -3.39 -14.60 -6.64
CA ILE A 36 -1.99 -14.46 -7.12
C ILE A 36 -1.58 -15.74 -7.84
N ALA A 37 -1.85 -16.90 -7.23
CA ALA A 37 -1.59 -18.19 -7.85
C ALA A 37 -2.41 -18.39 -9.13
N GLN A 38 -3.69 -17.99 -9.13
CA GLN A 38 -4.56 -18.07 -10.31
C GLN A 38 -3.99 -17.26 -11.49
N PHE A 39 -3.60 -16.00 -11.28
CA PHE A 39 -3.02 -15.17 -12.33
C PHE A 39 -1.68 -15.72 -12.86
N ALA A 40 -0.84 -16.29 -11.99
CA ALA A 40 0.42 -16.91 -12.41
C ALA A 40 0.18 -18.12 -13.34
N GLN A 41 -0.84 -18.94 -13.03
CA GLN A 41 -1.26 -20.08 -13.85
C GLN A 41 -1.84 -19.65 -15.20
N GLU A 42 -2.69 -18.63 -15.23
CA GLU A 42 -3.24 -18.09 -16.49
C GLU A 42 -2.15 -17.51 -17.40
N ARG A 43 -1.15 -16.83 -16.81
CA ARG A 43 0.01 -16.31 -17.56
C ARG A 43 0.88 -17.43 -18.13
N THR A 44 1.12 -18.49 -17.38
CA THR A 44 1.90 -19.65 -17.87
C THR A 44 1.13 -20.44 -18.92
N ALA A 45 -0.19 -20.55 -18.80
CA ALA A 45 -1.05 -21.15 -19.82
C ALA A 45 -1.06 -20.35 -21.13
N ARG A 46 -1.10 -19.01 -21.05
CA ARG A 46 -0.99 -18.12 -22.23
C ARG A 46 0.41 -18.04 -22.83
N ALA A 47 1.45 -18.38 -22.07
CA ALA A 47 2.84 -18.31 -22.51
C ALA A 47 3.32 -19.57 -23.27
N ARG A 48 2.48 -20.59 -23.47
CA ARG A 48 2.78 -21.69 -24.39
C ARG A 48 2.53 -21.22 -25.82
N PRO A 49 3.55 -21.12 -26.69
CA PRO A 49 3.33 -20.77 -28.09
C PRO A 49 2.86 -22.01 -28.86
N ASP A 50 1.77 -21.87 -29.61
CA ASP A 50 1.53 -22.68 -30.80
C ASP A 50 2.74 -22.49 -31.73
N ALA A 51 3.47 -23.57 -31.97
CA ALA A 51 4.58 -23.59 -32.90
C ALA A 51 4.06 -23.50 -34.34
N VAL A 52 4.07 -22.30 -34.92
CA VAL A 52 3.93 -22.11 -36.37
C VAL A 52 5.27 -21.68 -36.93
N GLN A 53 5.79 -22.56 -37.79
CA GLN A 53 7.05 -22.49 -38.52
C GLN A 53 7.13 -21.23 -39.40
N ALA A 54 8.25 -20.50 -39.32
CA ALA A 54 8.60 -19.46 -40.27
C ALA A 54 9.79 -19.93 -41.12
N SER A 55 9.54 -20.22 -42.39
CA SER A 55 10.55 -20.50 -43.41
C SER A 55 10.62 -19.35 -44.43
N GLY A 56 11.78 -18.70 -44.49
CA GLY A 56 12.44 -18.39 -45.77
C GLY A 56 12.38 -16.97 -46.35
N ARG A 57 13.59 -16.42 -46.53
CA ARG A 57 14.13 -15.56 -47.63
C ARG A 57 13.95 -14.03 -47.53
N ASP A 58 15.06 -13.31 -47.31
CA ASP A 58 15.92 -12.60 -48.30
C ASP A 58 15.25 -11.31 -48.80
N THR A 59 15.84 -10.09 -48.82
CA THR A 59 17.22 -9.63 -49.00
C THR A 59 17.33 -8.16 -48.53
N ALA A 60 18.53 -7.73 -48.15
CA ALA A 60 18.90 -6.32 -47.93
C ALA A 60 18.99 -5.53 -49.26
N PRO A 61 19.03 -4.16 -49.25
CA PRO A 61 20.28 -3.45 -48.90
C PRO A 61 20.11 -2.11 -48.15
N SER A 62 21.17 -1.74 -47.42
CA SER A 62 21.52 -0.35 -47.00
C SER A 62 22.70 0.13 -47.88
N PRO A 63 23.22 1.39 -47.82
CA PRO A 63 22.94 2.50 -46.90
C PRO A 63 22.87 3.90 -47.57
N VAL A 64 22.44 4.94 -46.82
CA VAL A 64 22.88 6.32 -47.08
C VAL A 64 23.40 6.91 -45.78
N GLN A 65 24.67 7.30 -45.79
CA GLN A 65 25.40 7.92 -44.69
C GLN A 65 25.08 9.42 -44.64
N THR A 66 24.71 9.92 -43.46
CA THR A 66 24.78 11.34 -43.13
C THR A 66 25.64 11.53 -41.89
N THR A 67 26.68 12.34 -42.03
CA THR A 67 27.67 12.72 -41.02
C THR A 67 27.06 13.57 -39.89
N PRO A 68 27.71 13.63 -38.71
CA PRO A 68 27.07 13.95 -37.44
C PRO A 68 27.05 15.46 -37.18
N ARG A 69 25.92 15.98 -36.67
CA ARG A 69 25.84 17.30 -36.08
C ARG A 69 25.77 17.13 -34.57
N ASP A 70 26.88 17.47 -33.94
CA ASP A 70 27.09 17.47 -32.50
C ASP A 70 26.06 18.38 -31.81
N ARG A 71 25.12 17.77 -31.08
CA ARG A 71 24.23 18.48 -30.16
C ARG A 71 24.07 17.60 -28.93
N ALA A 72 24.71 18.03 -27.85
CA ALA A 72 24.60 17.42 -26.54
C ALA A 72 23.11 17.23 -26.17
N PRO A 73 22.68 16.01 -25.77
CA PRO A 73 21.32 15.81 -25.32
C PRO A 73 21.09 16.58 -24.01
N PRO A 74 19.95 17.28 -23.83
CA PRO A 74 19.60 17.83 -22.53
C PRO A 74 19.52 16.69 -21.51
N ALA A 75 20.15 16.89 -20.36
CA ALA A 75 20.11 15.95 -19.24
C ALA A 75 18.64 15.60 -18.95
N ARG A 76 18.32 14.31 -19.05
CA ARG A 76 17.00 13.81 -18.64
C ARG A 76 16.83 14.16 -17.16
N PRO A 77 15.68 14.70 -16.73
CA PRO A 77 15.39 14.82 -15.32
C PRO A 77 15.51 13.44 -14.67
N SER A 78 16.23 13.36 -13.54
CA SER A 78 16.36 12.16 -12.72
C SER A 78 14.99 11.50 -12.55
N PRO A 79 14.88 10.16 -12.65
CA PRO A 79 13.63 9.49 -12.35
C PRO A 79 13.25 9.82 -10.90
N ALA A 80 12.03 10.33 -10.74
CA ALA A 80 11.40 10.53 -9.45
C ALA A 80 11.60 9.27 -8.60
N SER A 81 12.04 9.48 -7.35
CA SER A 81 12.37 8.44 -6.38
C SER A 81 11.30 7.35 -6.39
N ALA A 82 11.63 6.21 -6.99
CA ALA A 82 10.76 5.06 -6.98
C ALA A 82 10.62 4.63 -5.51
N VAL A 83 9.39 4.54 -5.03
CA VAL A 83 9.11 4.00 -3.70
C VAL A 83 9.58 2.54 -3.72
N VAL A 84 10.79 2.28 -3.23
CA VAL A 84 11.30 0.92 -3.09
C VAL A 84 10.59 0.31 -1.89
N ILE A 85 9.79 -0.73 -2.16
CA ILE A 85 9.19 -1.60 -1.14
C ILE A 85 10.35 -2.13 -0.28
N PRO A 86 10.25 -2.12 1.06
CA PRO A 86 11.32 -2.64 1.92
C PRO A 86 11.75 -4.05 1.49
N ASP A 87 13.05 -4.27 1.37
CA ASP A 87 13.58 -5.61 1.09
C ASP A 87 13.52 -6.51 2.34
N GLU A 88 13.75 -7.81 2.15
CA GLU A 88 13.69 -8.79 3.24
C GLU A 88 14.67 -8.47 4.38
N ALA A 89 15.83 -7.89 4.04
CA ALA A 89 16.82 -7.43 5.00
C ALA A 89 16.28 -6.28 5.87
N ALA A 90 15.66 -5.26 5.26
CA ALA A 90 15.04 -4.15 5.98
C ALA A 90 13.92 -4.61 6.93
N ILE A 91 13.12 -5.61 6.52
CA ILE A 91 12.08 -6.20 7.39
C ILE A 91 12.74 -6.93 8.58
N SER A 92 13.81 -7.69 8.34
CA SER A 92 14.55 -8.37 9.40
C SER A 92 15.18 -7.38 10.39
N ASP A 93 15.83 -6.32 9.89
CA ASP A 93 16.43 -5.27 10.71
C ASP A 93 15.38 -4.56 11.56
N ALA A 94 14.21 -4.24 11.00
CA ALA A 94 13.10 -3.65 11.73
C ALA A 94 12.63 -4.55 12.89
N ARG A 95 12.50 -5.87 12.63
CA ARG A 95 12.12 -6.85 13.64
C ARG A 95 13.16 -6.94 14.75
N LEU A 96 14.45 -6.97 14.41
CA LEU A 96 15.54 -7.04 15.38
C LEU A 96 15.58 -5.77 16.25
N ALA A 97 15.47 -4.60 15.64
CA ALA A 97 15.44 -3.32 16.35
C ALA A 97 14.25 -3.26 17.32
N ALA A 98 13.06 -3.65 16.87
CA ALA A 98 11.87 -3.69 17.71
C ALA A 98 11.99 -4.71 18.86
N ALA A 99 12.55 -5.91 18.60
CA ALA A 99 12.75 -6.95 19.61
C ALA A 99 13.80 -6.58 20.66
N SER A 100 14.73 -5.68 20.34
CA SER A 100 15.76 -5.20 21.26
C SER A 100 15.29 -4.15 22.25
N ALA A 101 14.12 -3.54 22.01
CA ALA A 101 13.54 -2.51 22.86
C ALA A 101 12.73 -3.12 24.02
N ASN A 102 13.08 -2.76 25.25
CA ASN A 102 12.43 -3.24 26.48
C ASN A 102 11.44 -2.22 27.07
N SER A 103 11.31 -1.06 26.44
CA SER A 103 10.38 0.00 26.84
C SER A 103 9.85 0.77 25.63
N LEU A 104 8.74 1.48 25.81
CA LEU A 104 8.21 2.37 24.75
C LEU A 104 9.21 3.49 24.40
N ALA A 105 9.99 3.95 25.37
CA ALA A 105 11.03 4.96 25.12
C ALA A 105 12.17 4.40 24.26
N GLU A 106 12.62 3.17 24.53
CA GLU A 106 13.60 2.47 23.69
C GLU A 106 13.06 2.17 22.29
N LEU A 107 11.78 1.78 22.19
CA LEU A 107 11.13 1.52 20.91
C LEU A 107 11.02 2.81 20.07
N LYS A 108 10.68 3.94 20.70
CA LYS A 108 10.67 5.25 20.06
C LYS A 108 12.05 5.61 19.53
N ALA A 109 13.09 5.45 20.35
CA ALA A 109 14.47 5.73 19.94
C ALA A 109 14.94 4.82 18.80
N ALA A 110 14.61 3.53 18.84
CA ALA A 110 14.92 2.59 17.77
C ALA A 110 14.24 3.01 16.45
N LEU A 111 12.97 3.44 16.53
CA LEU A 111 12.21 3.90 15.38
C LEU A 111 12.77 5.21 14.79
N GLU A 112 13.07 6.19 15.65
CA GLU A 112 13.69 7.47 15.27
C GLU A 112 15.07 7.27 14.63
N ASN A 113 15.76 6.17 14.93
CA ASN A 113 17.07 5.82 14.35
C ASN A 113 16.98 4.86 13.15
N PHE A 114 15.83 4.26 12.89
CA PHE A 114 15.67 3.28 11.80
C PHE A 114 15.81 3.93 10.42
N SER A 115 16.83 3.59 9.64
CA SER A 115 17.13 4.22 8.34
C SER A 115 16.75 3.38 7.12
N SER A 116 16.37 2.12 7.31
CA SER A 116 16.13 1.17 6.21
C SER A 116 14.72 1.30 5.60
N CYS A 117 13.98 2.37 5.90
CA CYS A 117 12.67 2.66 5.31
C CYS A 117 12.65 4.02 4.61
N ASN A 118 12.33 4.01 3.31
CA ASN A 118 12.29 5.22 2.49
C ASN A 118 11.20 6.23 2.90
N LEU A 119 10.15 5.78 3.60
CA LEU A 119 9.10 6.69 4.08
C LEU A 119 9.66 7.71 5.07
N LYS A 120 10.64 7.31 5.89
CA LYS A 120 11.31 8.21 6.83
C LYS A 120 12.01 9.36 6.13
N THR A 121 12.64 9.09 4.98
CA THR A 121 13.36 10.11 4.20
C THR A 121 12.43 11.19 3.66
N SER A 122 11.16 10.83 3.40
CA SER A 122 10.16 11.77 2.89
C SER A 122 9.28 12.42 3.95
N ALA A 123 9.20 11.83 5.15
CA ALA A 123 8.40 12.34 6.25
C ALA A 123 9.12 13.50 6.95
N ARG A 124 8.35 14.47 7.42
CA ARG A 124 8.86 15.56 8.25
C ARG A 124 9.04 15.11 9.70
N SER A 125 8.13 14.28 10.21
CA SER A 125 8.14 13.84 11.60
C SER A 125 7.94 12.33 11.70
N THR A 126 8.43 11.75 12.78
CA THR A 126 8.13 10.36 13.16
C THR A 126 6.96 10.40 14.13
N ILE A 127 5.84 9.79 13.76
CA ILE A 127 4.67 9.65 14.64
C ILE A 127 4.86 8.38 15.43
N PHE A 128 4.88 8.53 16.76
CA PHE A 128 4.92 7.43 17.70
C PHE A 128 3.63 7.37 18.50
N ALA A 129 3.49 6.34 19.34
CA ALA A 129 2.37 6.25 20.26
C ALA A 129 2.48 7.33 21.36
N GLU A 130 1.41 8.08 21.58
CA GLU A 130 1.35 9.16 22.56
C GLU A 130 0.09 9.09 23.43
N GLY A 131 0.17 9.68 24.62
CA GLY A 131 -0.92 9.73 25.60
C GLY A 131 -0.71 8.77 26.77
N SER A 132 -1.79 8.18 27.27
CA SER A 132 -1.79 7.39 28.51
C SER A 132 -2.34 5.98 28.30
N THR A 133 -1.79 5.02 29.04
CA THR A 133 -2.28 3.64 29.08
C THR A 133 -3.28 3.40 30.21
N GLU A 134 -3.60 4.41 31.02
CA GLU A 134 -4.43 4.30 32.23
C GLU A 134 -5.83 3.71 31.98
N ARG A 135 -6.45 4.05 30.85
CA ARG A 135 -7.79 3.54 30.48
C ARG A 135 -7.76 2.19 29.77
N GLY A 136 -6.57 1.67 29.42
CA GLY A 136 -6.43 0.42 28.68
C GLY A 136 -6.96 0.48 27.23
N ILE A 137 -7.13 1.69 26.67
CA ILE A 137 -7.64 1.90 25.31
C ILE A 137 -6.53 2.47 24.44
N MET A 138 -6.33 1.84 23.29
CA MET A 138 -5.41 2.30 22.24
C MET A 138 -6.19 2.54 20.95
N VAL A 139 -6.01 3.72 20.35
CA VAL A 139 -6.60 4.10 19.07
C VAL A 139 -5.52 4.08 18.01
N ILE A 140 -5.70 3.26 16.98
CA ILE A 140 -4.76 3.12 15.86
C ILE A 140 -5.41 3.67 14.61
N GLY A 141 -4.85 4.76 14.10
CA GLY A 141 -5.26 5.39 12.85
C GLY A 141 -4.67 4.69 11.64
N PRO A 142 -5.12 5.04 10.43
CA PRO A 142 -4.51 4.59 9.19
C PRO A 142 -3.14 5.27 9.00
N ASN A 143 -2.77 5.62 7.77
CA ASN A 143 -1.54 6.34 7.52
C ASN A 143 -1.58 7.77 8.09
N PRO A 144 -0.43 8.30 8.52
CA PRO A 144 -0.28 9.71 8.86
C PRO A 144 -0.78 10.65 7.77
N SER A 145 -1.59 11.63 8.19
CA SER A 145 -2.00 12.75 7.36
C SER A 145 -0.90 13.80 7.21
N ALA A 146 -1.07 14.76 6.29
CA ALA A 146 -0.15 15.90 6.17
C ALA A 146 -0.11 16.79 7.41
N ASP A 147 -1.21 16.84 8.18
CA ASP A 147 -1.25 17.54 9.45
C ASP A 147 -0.47 16.75 10.51
N ASP A 148 -0.64 15.43 10.56
CA ASP A 148 0.07 14.57 11.51
C ASP A 148 1.59 14.65 11.28
N ASP A 149 2.04 14.59 10.03
CA ASP A 149 3.45 14.69 9.67
C ASP A 149 4.04 16.08 10.01
N ARG A 150 3.21 17.13 9.96
CA ARG A 150 3.65 18.49 10.30
C ARG A 150 3.82 18.70 11.80
N GLU A 151 2.86 18.22 12.58
CA GLU A 151 2.84 18.39 14.03
C GLU A 151 3.64 17.30 14.77
N GLY A 152 3.85 16.14 14.14
CA GLY A 152 4.48 14.96 14.75
C GLY A 152 3.54 14.15 15.66
N LEU A 153 2.23 14.46 15.66
CA LEU A 153 1.23 13.87 16.54
C LEU A 153 0.17 13.12 15.75
N ALA A 154 -0.25 11.95 16.23
CA ALA A 154 -1.31 11.16 15.63
C ALA A 154 -2.67 11.88 15.74
N PHE A 155 -3.48 11.78 14.68
CA PHE A 155 -4.82 12.40 14.62
C PHE A 155 -4.76 13.92 14.86
N SER A 156 -3.99 14.61 14.03
CA SER A 156 -3.95 16.06 13.92
C SER A 156 -4.98 16.57 12.90
N GLY A 157 -5.15 17.89 12.83
CA GLY A 157 -6.02 18.52 11.84
C GLY A 157 -7.52 18.25 12.03
N ARG A 158 -8.26 18.24 10.92
CA ARG A 158 -9.74 18.13 10.94
C ARG A 158 -10.22 16.77 11.44
N ALA A 159 -9.54 15.69 11.04
CA ALA A 159 -9.87 14.34 11.48
C ALA A 159 -9.62 14.18 13.00
N GLY A 160 -8.51 14.74 13.49
CA GLY A 160 -8.21 14.85 14.92
C GLY A 160 -9.31 15.53 15.72
N GLY A 161 -9.75 16.72 15.28
CA GLY A 161 -10.83 17.44 15.95
C GLY A 161 -12.19 16.73 15.88
N LEU A 162 -12.40 15.82 14.92
CA LEU A 162 -13.59 14.95 14.93
C LEU A 162 -13.44 13.84 15.98
N LEU A 163 -12.27 13.19 16.04
CA LEU A 163 -11.97 12.19 17.07
C LEU A 163 -12.14 12.78 18.47
N ASP A 164 -11.60 13.96 18.73
CA ASP A 164 -11.72 14.63 20.03
C ASP A 164 -13.19 14.86 20.43
N ARG A 165 -14.06 15.21 19.47
CA ARG A 165 -15.50 15.36 19.72
C ARG A 165 -16.20 14.02 19.97
N MET A 166 -15.80 12.96 19.28
CA MET A 166 -16.32 11.60 19.50
C MET A 166 -15.93 11.07 20.88
N LEU A 167 -14.68 11.28 21.29
CA LEU A 167 -14.19 10.91 22.62
C LEU A 167 -14.92 11.70 23.71
N SER A 168 -15.06 13.01 23.53
CA SER A 168 -15.76 13.86 24.49
C SER A 168 -17.24 13.46 24.65
N ALA A 169 -17.89 12.92 23.62
CA ALA A 169 -19.27 12.45 23.71
C ALA A 169 -19.46 11.22 24.61
N ILE A 170 -18.37 10.53 24.94
CA ILE A 170 -18.33 9.37 25.84
C ILE A 170 -17.49 9.63 27.10
N ASP A 171 -17.33 10.91 27.47
CA ASP A 171 -16.57 11.37 28.65
C ASP A 171 -15.10 10.91 28.66
N LEU A 172 -14.51 10.74 27.48
CA LEU A 172 -13.08 10.45 27.30
C LEU A 172 -12.35 11.64 26.68
N SER A 173 -11.07 11.74 26.97
CA SER A 173 -10.16 12.72 26.38
C SER A 173 -8.90 12.04 25.87
N ARG A 174 -8.24 12.64 24.87
CA ARG A 174 -7.12 12.02 24.16
C ARG A 174 -5.89 11.78 25.04
N ASP A 175 -5.69 12.57 26.09
CA ASP A 175 -4.63 12.41 27.09
C ASP A 175 -4.80 11.16 27.97
N GLN A 176 -6.01 10.59 28.01
CA GLN A 176 -6.34 9.38 28.77
C GLN A 176 -6.18 8.09 27.95
N LEU A 177 -5.86 8.21 26.66
CA LEU A 177 -5.78 7.10 25.70
C LEU A 177 -4.40 7.06 25.08
N LEU A 178 -4.04 5.90 24.52
CA LEU A 178 -2.84 5.79 23.70
C LEU A 178 -3.23 5.93 22.23
N LEU A 179 -2.72 6.96 21.54
CA LEU A 179 -3.01 7.20 20.12
C LEU A 179 -1.77 6.97 19.28
N THR A 180 -1.93 6.29 18.15
CA THR A 180 -0.87 6.12 17.14
C THR A 180 -1.48 5.93 15.75
N THR A 181 -0.63 5.80 14.74
CA THR A 181 -0.97 5.40 13.37
C THR A 181 -0.38 4.03 13.06
N ALA A 182 -0.97 3.31 12.12
CA ALA A 182 -0.49 1.99 11.70
C ALA A 182 0.93 2.04 11.11
N MET A 183 1.32 3.18 10.54
CA MET A 183 2.67 3.47 10.10
C MET A 183 3.17 4.77 10.71
N PRO A 184 4.46 4.87 11.07
CA PRO A 184 5.00 6.04 11.77
C PRO A 184 5.41 7.21 10.85
N TRP A 185 5.42 6.98 9.53
CA TRP A 185 5.82 7.99 8.54
C TRP A 185 4.76 8.13 7.46
N ARG A 186 4.55 9.37 7.02
CA ARG A 186 3.62 9.68 5.94
C ARG A 186 4.12 9.17 4.59
N ALA A 187 3.22 8.59 3.81
CA ALA A 187 3.48 8.27 2.41
C ALA A 187 3.34 9.54 1.53
N THR A 188 4.29 9.75 0.62
CA THR A 188 4.37 10.96 -0.24
C THR A 188 3.16 11.20 -1.12
N ARG A 189 2.46 10.13 -1.53
CA ARG A 189 1.10 10.20 -2.06
C ARG A 189 0.20 9.66 -0.96
N ASP A 190 -0.85 10.39 -0.58
CA ASP A 190 -1.86 9.97 0.40
C ASP A 190 -2.69 8.76 -0.12
N ARG A 191 -1.98 7.67 -0.46
CA ARG A 191 -2.48 6.35 -0.79
C ARG A 191 -1.92 5.40 0.25
N MET A 192 -2.73 4.44 0.66
CA MET A 192 -2.24 3.35 1.49
C MET A 192 -1.12 2.61 0.73
N PRO A 193 0.01 2.26 1.37
CA PRO A 193 0.97 1.37 0.73
C PRO A 193 0.25 0.07 0.33
N PRO A 194 0.69 -0.58 -0.76
CA PRO A 194 0.12 -1.85 -1.21
C PRO A 194 0.27 -2.96 -0.17
#